data_AF-A0A2T0Q0S0-F1
#
_entry.id   AF-A0A2T0Q0S0-F1
#
_cell.length_a   1.000
_cell.length_b   1.000
_cell.length_c   1.000
_cell.angle_alpha   90.00
_cell.angle_beta   90.00
_cell.angle_gamma   90.00
#
_symmetry.space_group_name_H-M   'P 1'
#
loop_
_entity.id
_entity.type
_entity.pdbx_description
1 polymer ?
#
loop_
_entity_poly.entity_id
_entity_poly.type
_entity_poly.pdbx_seq_one_letter_code
_entity_poly.pdbx_strand_id
1 'polypeptide(L)'
;MRFERPGGTGESRPDSPSPVDRTARAGQRMDEAAAAWREAQAARDAYRGDGTGFDLAAPLPALDGGDDTTPWDELAAFRAADANLPPVPAGDAPGYIASAPADRPWLLSAKDSHPAIQYVFAALDGGAGHPTERHEGWLTADQLIRRVTRLEDPAQLDAAARARAVDAYTGRRHGCGPYATRFVGPDVFATAVVRAVGHPKTRGVLDGTYDPSDPARPIKLPISDLLGPDGHRFCEGYAIDPVNGSVADAIRLRRQWVVARAGAPQATTAPTASPIGGFEGGTVSIAFKPTVDGRRNQLATMFVNPRQ
;
A
#
# COMPACT_ATOMS: atom_id res chain seq x y z
N MET A 1 35.39 54.09 24.99
CA MET A 1 34.05 53.50 24.79
C MET A 1 34.03 52.12 25.43
N ARG A 2 33.25 51.95 26.51
CA ARG A 2 33.00 50.67 27.18
C ARG A 2 31.69 50.11 26.65
N PHE A 3 31.70 48.86 26.18
CA PHE A 3 30.50 48.12 25.84
C PHE A 3 29.95 47.43 27.10
N GLU A 4 28.76 47.82 27.54
CA GLU A 4 28.02 47.12 28.59
C GLU A 4 27.37 45.85 28.02
N ARG A 5 27.47 44.74 28.75
CA ARG A 5 26.78 43.47 28.43
C ARG A 5 25.32 43.56 28.92
N PRO A 6 24.35 43.06 28.14
CA PRO A 6 22.96 43.00 28.59
C PRO A 6 22.82 42.03 29.76
N GLY A 7 22.11 42.46 30.80
CA GLY A 7 21.85 41.70 32.01
C GLY A 7 21.03 40.44 31.72
N GLY A 8 21.51 39.31 32.24
CA GLY A 8 20.79 38.04 32.18
C GLY A 8 19.54 38.09 33.04
N THR A 9 18.38 37.90 32.41
CA THR A 9 17.14 37.55 33.09
C THR A 9 17.32 36.17 33.68
N GLY A 10 17.31 36.08 35.02
CA GLY A 10 17.33 34.81 35.74
C GLY A 10 16.03 34.04 35.49
N GLU A 11 16.01 33.22 34.44
CA GLU A 11 14.98 32.20 34.28
C GLU A 11 15.27 31.06 35.26
N SER A 12 14.43 30.97 36.29
CA SER A 12 14.37 29.87 37.24
C SER A 12 14.22 28.56 36.47
N ARG A 13 15.21 27.65 36.59
CA ARG A 13 15.08 26.29 36.06
C ARG A 13 13.82 25.65 36.67
N PRO A 14 12.92 25.05 35.88
CA PRO A 14 11.79 24.33 36.42
C PRO A 14 12.29 23.20 37.33
N ASP A 15 11.74 23.13 38.54
CA ASP A 15 12.09 22.10 39.52
C ASP A 15 11.90 20.71 38.91
N SER A 16 12.93 19.88 39.03
CA SER A 16 12.87 18.51 38.54
C SER A 16 11.78 17.76 39.30
N PRO A 17 10.91 17.01 38.60
CA PRO A 17 9.78 16.34 39.25
C PRO A 17 10.25 15.41 40.37
N SER A 18 9.54 15.49 41.50
CA SER A 18 9.80 14.69 42.69
C SER A 18 9.81 13.20 42.33
N PRO A 19 10.65 12.37 42.98
CA PRO A 19 10.62 10.92 42.80
C PRO A 19 9.22 10.31 42.95
N VAL A 20 8.38 10.87 43.82
CA VAL A 20 6.99 10.43 44.04
C VAL A 20 6.11 10.70 42.79
N ASP A 21 6.28 11.86 42.16
CA ASP A 21 5.57 12.21 40.92
C ASP A 21 5.99 11.32 39.75
N ARG A 22 7.24 10.87 39.73
CA ARG A 22 7.74 9.94 38.70
C ARG A 22 7.13 8.55 38.84
N THR A 23 6.98 8.03 40.05
CA THR A 23 6.33 6.74 40.30
C THR A 23 4.83 6.77 40.00
N ALA A 24 4.13 7.84 40.38
CA ALA A 24 2.70 7.99 40.05
C ALA A 24 2.48 8.06 38.52
N ARG A 25 3.30 8.84 37.80
CA ARG A 25 3.27 8.91 36.33
C ARG A 25 3.68 7.59 35.66
N ALA A 26 4.51 6.76 36.30
CA ALA A 26 4.84 5.44 35.79
C ALA A 26 3.65 4.48 35.93
N GLY A 27 2.98 4.46 37.09
CA GLY A 27 1.78 3.65 37.32
C GLY A 27 0.65 4.01 36.35
N GLN A 28 0.34 5.31 36.21
CA GLN A 28 -0.68 5.78 35.27
C GLN A 28 -0.39 5.34 33.82
N ARG A 29 0.87 5.42 33.37
CA ARG A 29 1.25 4.97 32.02
C ARG A 29 1.08 3.46 31.84
N MET A 30 1.32 2.65 32.87
CA MET A 30 1.11 1.21 32.81
C MET A 30 -0.38 0.86 32.73
N ASP A 31 -1.23 1.55 33.49
CA ASP A 31 -2.68 1.35 33.47
C ASP A 31 -3.29 1.77 32.12
N GLU A 32 -2.84 2.91 31.57
CA GLU A 32 -3.22 3.38 30.23
C GLU A 32 -2.79 2.38 29.15
N ALA A 33 -1.56 1.87 29.22
CA ALA A 33 -1.07 0.85 28.29
C ALA A 33 -1.86 -0.47 28.38
N ALA A 34 -2.19 -0.92 29.60
CA ALA A 34 -3.00 -2.11 29.81
C ALA A 34 -4.45 -1.94 29.32
N ALA A 35 -5.04 -0.75 29.49
CA ALA A 35 -6.34 -0.42 28.93
C ALA A 35 -6.32 -0.44 27.40
N ALA A 36 -5.35 0.23 26.77
CA ALA A 36 -5.19 0.23 25.32
C ALA A 36 -4.97 -1.18 24.74
N TRP A 37 -4.18 -2.02 25.42
CA TRP A 37 -3.98 -3.41 25.02
C TRP A 37 -5.28 -4.23 25.07
N ARG A 38 -6.08 -4.08 26.13
CA ARG A 38 -7.39 -4.77 26.25
C ARG A 38 -8.37 -4.32 25.18
N GLU A 39 -8.40 -3.03 24.88
CA GLU A 39 -9.24 -2.48 23.81
C GLU A 39 -8.83 -3.03 22.43
N ALA A 40 -7.52 -3.07 22.15
CA ALA A 40 -6.99 -3.66 20.92
C ALA A 40 -7.32 -5.16 20.80
N GLN A 41 -7.20 -5.92 21.90
CA GLN A 41 -7.56 -7.33 21.92
C GLN A 41 -9.07 -7.54 21.67
N ALA A 42 -9.93 -6.73 22.32
CA ALA A 42 -11.38 -6.81 22.11
C ALA A 42 -11.77 -6.47 20.67
N ALA A 43 -11.13 -5.46 20.05
CA ALA A 43 -11.34 -5.11 18.65
C ALA A 43 -10.93 -6.26 17.72
N ARG A 44 -9.79 -6.91 18.00
CA ARG A 44 -9.33 -8.11 17.27
C ARG A 44 -10.34 -9.25 17.37
N ASP A 45 -10.81 -9.58 18.57
CA ASP A 45 -11.75 -10.70 18.80
C ASP A 45 -13.13 -10.44 18.17
N ALA A 46 -13.53 -9.17 18.05
CA ALA A 46 -14.77 -8.76 17.40
C ALA A 46 -14.70 -8.75 15.87
N TYR A 47 -13.50 -8.61 15.29
CA TYR A 47 -13.33 -8.53 13.84
C TYR A 47 -13.58 -9.87 13.15
N ARG A 48 -14.43 -9.87 12.11
CA ARG A 48 -14.85 -11.08 11.38
C ARG A 48 -14.14 -11.27 10.05
N GLY A 49 -13.18 -10.40 9.73
CA GLY A 49 -12.52 -10.35 8.43
C GLY A 49 -13.33 -9.58 7.38
N ASP A 50 -12.69 -9.35 6.23
CA ASP A 50 -13.27 -8.70 5.06
C ASP A 50 -14.16 -9.61 4.18
N GLY A 51 -14.44 -10.84 4.63
CA GLY A 51 -15.25 -11.83 3.92
C GLY A 51 -14.51 -12.60 2.82
N THR A 52 -13.21 -12.37 2.62
CA THR A 52 -12.40 -13.11 1.62
C THR A 52 -11.99 -14.50 2.08
N GLY A 53 -12.06 -14.76 3.40
CA GLY A 53 -11.60 -16.00 4.01
C GLY A 53 -10.10 -16.04 4.29
N PHE A 54 -9.40 -14.91 4.21
CA PHE A 54 -8.02 -14.81 4.67
C PHE A 54 -7.98 -14.85 6.21
N ASP A 55 -7.26 -15.82 6.76
CA ASP A 55 -7.21 -16.03 8.21
C ASP A 55 -6.06 -15.22 8.83
N LEU A 56 -6.41 -14.11 9.49
CA LEU A 56 -5.46 -13.24 10.17
C LEU A 56 -4.84 -13.87 11.43
N ALA A 57 -5.41 -14.97 11.94
CA ALA A 57 -4.91 -15.69 13.12
C ALA A 57 -4.09 -16.94 12.76
N ALA A 58 -4.11 -17.38 11.50
CA ALA A 58 -3.27 -18.48 11.05
C ALA A 58 -1.80 -18.04 10.99
N PRO A 59 -0.86 -18.77 11.63
CA PRO A 59 0.56 -18.48 11.53
C PRO A 59 1.05 -18.56 10.08
N LEU A 60 1.92 -17.63 9.71
CA LEU A 60 2.63 -17.61 8.44
C LEU A 60 4.12 -17.93 8.68
N PRO A 61 4.78 -18.62 7.74
CA PRO A 61 6.21 -18.92 7.85
C PRO A 61 7.04 -17.66 8.05
N ALA A 62 7.96 -17.65 9.02
CA ALA A 62 8.83 -16.51 9.27
C ALA A 62 9.66 -16.10 8.04
N LEU A 63 9.86 -14.78 7.86
CA LEU A 63 10.61 -14.24 6.71
C LEU A 63 12.14 -14.44 6.83
N ASP A 64 12.64 -14.61 8.05
CA ASP A 64 14.06 -14.70 8.40
C ASP A 64 14.44 -16.04 9.04
N GLY A 65 13.53 -17.02 9.03
CA GLY A 65 13.73 -18.32 9.65
C GLY A 65 13.57 -18.34 11.17
N GLY A 66 13.02 -17.27 11.76
CA GLY A 66 12.56 -17.24 13.15
C GLY A 66 11.25 -18.01 13.38
N ASP A 67 10.59 -17.72 14.50
CA ASP A 67 9.29 -18.30 14.83
C ASP A 67 8.19 -17.74 13.92
N ASP A 68 7.24 -18.60 13.54
CA ASP A 68 6.08 -18.19 12.74
C ASP A 68 5.27 -17.10 13.45
N THR A 69 4.87 -16.09 12.69
CA THR A 69 4.07 -14.95 13.17
C THR A 69 2.67 -15.01 12.57
N THR A 70 1.67 -14.54 13.30
CA THR A 70 0.34 -14.35 12.70
C THR A 70 0.28 -13.01 11.95
N PRO A 71 -0.55 -12.87 10.91
CA PRO A 71 -0.83 -11.58 10.29
C PRO A 71 -1.22 -10.50 11.31
N TRP A 72 -1.91 -10.87 12.40
CA TRP A 72 -2.21 -9.92 13.48
C TRP A 72 -0.97 -9.37 14.17
N ASP A 73 0.03 -10.20 14.43
CA ASP A 73 1.26 -9.79 15.09
C ASP A 73 2.04 -8.81 14.20
N GLU A 74 2.11 -9.12 12.91
CA GLU A 74 2.73 -8.27 11.88
C GLU A 74 2.01 -6.91 11.80
N LEU A 75 0.68 -6.91 11.65
CA LEU A 75 -0.13 -5.69 11.57
C LEU A 75 0.02 -4.81 12.83
N ALA A 76 0.12 -5.42 14.01
CA ALA A 76 0.32 -4.70 15.26
C ALA A 76 1.74 -4.10 15.39
N ALA A 77 2.75 -4.77 14.82
CA ALA A 77 4.13 -4.33 14.82
C ALA A 77 4.41 -3.21 13.80
N PHE A 78 3.63 -3.13 12.71
CA PHE A 78 3.84 -2.17 11.64
C PHE A 78 3.98 -0.72 12.12
N ARG A 79 4.98 -0.01 11.61
CA ARG A 79 5.12 1.45 11.74
C ARG A 79 5.32 2.07 10.36
N ALA A 80 4.62 3.17 10.07
CA ALA A 80 4.78 3.91 8.81
C ALA A 80 6.24 4.28 8.51
N ALA A 81 7.02 4.59 9.55
CA ALA A 81 8.43 4.92 9.46
C ALA A 81 9.29 3.76 8.90
N ASP A 82 8.90 2.50 9.13
CA ASP A 82 9.63 1.34 8.62
C ASP A 82 9.57 1.28 7.09
N ALA A 83 8.52 1.84 6.49
CA ALA A 83 8.35 1.97 5.04
C ALA A 83 8.82 3.34 4.49
N ASN A 84 9.45 4.18 5.34
CA ASN A 84 9.75 5.60 5.08
C ASN A 84 8.51 6.40 4.59
N LEU A 85 7.32 6.02 5.07
CA LEU A 85 6.07 6.73 4.77
C LEU A 85 5.88 7.90 5.74
N PRO A 86 5.09 8.93 5.36
CA PRO A 86 4.76 10.01 6.27
C PRO A 86 4.11 9.51 7.57
N PRO A 87 4.40 10.16 8.69
CA PRO A 87 3.86 9.74 9.98
C PRO A 87 2.34 9.95 10.01
N VAL A 88 1.64 8.87 10.37
CA VAL A 88 0.22 8.90 10.74
C VAL A 88 0.13 8.36 12.17
N PRO A 89 -0.48 9.07 13.13
CA PRO A 89 -0.74 8.49 14.44
C PRO A 89 -1.73 7.32 14.29
N ALA A 90 -1.41 6.16 14.88
CA ALA A 90 -2.24 4.96 14.69
C ALA A 90 -3.70 5.16 15.16
N GLY A 91 -3.92 5.94 16.22
CA GLY A 91 -5.25 6.28 16.71
C GLY A 91 -6.07 7.20 15.79
N ASP A 92 -5.40 7.93 14.88
CA ASP A 92 -6.06 8.86 13.96
C ASP A 92 -6.51 8.17 12.67
N ALA A 93 -5.98 6.98 12.36
CA ALA A 93 -6.27 6.28 11.12
C ALA A 93 -7.76 5.94 10.92
N PRO A 94 -8.52 5.47 11.93
CA PRO A 94 -9.96 5.26 11.77
C PRO A 94 -10.71 6.54 11.41
N GLY A 95 -10.36 7.67 12.06
CA GLY A 95 -10.94 8.98 11.76
C GLY A 95 -10.58 9.46 10.36
N TYR A 96 -9.33 9.23 9.94
CA TYR A 96 -8.84 9.54 8.60
C TYR A 96 -9.61 8.77 7.51
N ILE A 97 -9.76 7.45 7.67
CA ILE A 97 -10.50 6.61 6.70
C ILE A 97 -12.00 6.94 6.73
N ALA A 98 -12.59 7.16 7.90
CA ALA A 98 -14.01 7.51 8.00
C ALA A 98 -14.33 8.88 7.38
N SER A 99 -13.39 9.82 7.44
CA SER A 99 -13.48 11.13 6.80
C SER A 99 -12.96 11.16 5.36
N ALA A 100 -12.63 9.99 4.79
CA ALA A 100 -12.06 9.87 3.45
C ALA A 100 -12.87 10.73 2.46
N PRO A 101 -12.26 11.77 1.89
CA PRO A 101 -12.99 12.68 1.04
C PRO A 101 -13.44 11.99 -0.25
N ALA A 102 -14.45 12.56 -0.92
CA ALA A 102 -15.04 11.98 -2.14
C ALA A 102 -14.01 11.81 -3.27
N ASP A 103 -12.87 12.48 -3.18
CA ASP A 103 -11.74 12.37 -4.10
C ASP A 103 -10.76 11.22 -3.78
N ARG A 104 -11.02 10.43 -2.72
CA ARG A 104 -10.25 9.24 -2.31
C ARG A 104 -11.12 8.00 -2.09
N PRO A 105 -11.93 7.59 -3.09
CA PRO A 105 -12.91 6.52 -2.90
C PRO A 105 -12.27 5.15 -2.63
N TRP A 106 -10.98 4.96 -2.96
CA TRP A 106 -10.25 3.72 -2.67
C TRP A 106 -10.05 3.45 -1.18
N LEU A 107 -10.14 4.46 -0.31
CA LEU A 107 -10.05 4.24 1.14
C LEU A 107 -11.29 3.58 1.72
N LEU A 108 -12.41 3.60 0.98
CA LEU A 108 -13.67 3.01 1.45
C LEU A 108 -13.60 1.48 1.60
N SER A 109 -12.67 0.81 0.91
CA SER A 109 -12.47 -0.64 1.07
C SER A 109 -12.01 -1.03 2.48
N ALA A 110 -11.30 -0.15 3.18
CA ALA A 110 -10.81 -0.38 4.54
C ALA A 110 -11.71 0.23 5.64
N LYS A 111 -12.83 0.88 5.27
CA LYS A 111 -13.67 1.64 6.21
C LYS A 111 -14.17 0.80 7.39
N ASP A 112 -14.52 -0.45 7.13
CA ASP A 112 -15.06 -1.36 8.14
C ASP A 112 -14.01 -2.40 8.61
N SER A 113 -12.75 -2.23 8.19
CA SER A 113 -11.63 -3.08 8.62
C SER A 113 -11.17 -2.76 10.05
N HIS A 114 -10.40 -3.67 10.63
CA HIS A 114 -9.76 -3.45 11.94
C HIS A 114 -8.86 -2.19 11.94
N PRO A 115 -8.73 -1.44 13.05
CA PRO A 115 -7.92 -0.23 13.12
C PRO A 115 -6.46 -0.40 12.66
N ALA A 116 -5.84 -1.55 12.92
CA ALA A 116 -4.48 -1.85 12.44
C ALA A 116 -4.38 -1.90 10.91
N ILE A 117 -5.43 -2.38 10.23
CA ILE A 117 -5.51 -2.41 8.76
C ILE A 117 -5.74 -0.99 8.24
N GLN A 118 -6.67 -0.25 8.84
CA GLN A 118 -6.90 1.16 8.52
C GLN A 118 -5.64 2.00 8.66
N TYR A 119 -4.81 1.70 9.65
CA TYR A 119 -3.52 2.34 9.84
C TYR A 119 -2.56 2.12 8.67
N VAL A 120 -2.47 0.90 8.14
CA VAL A 120 -1.67 0.61 6.93
C VAL A 120 -2.17 1.43 5.74
N PHE A 121 -3.49 1.47 5.51
CA PHE A 121 -4.08 2.23 4.40
C PHE A 121 -3.82 3.73 4.53
N ALA A 122 -4.05 4.31 5.71
CA ALA A 122 -3.79 5.72 5.97
C ALA A 122 -2.31 6.09 5.76
N ALA A 123 -1.39 5.23 6.20
CA ALA A 123 0.05 5.43 5.99
C ALA A 123 0.44 5.40 4.50
N LEU A 124 -0.11 4.45 3.73
CA LEU A 124 0.16 4.33 2.29
C LEU A 124 -0.39 5.52 1.50
N ASP A 125 -1.59 5.96 1.81
CA ASP A 125 -2.27 7.07 1.14
C ASP A 125 -1.56 8.42 1.38
N GLY A 126 -0.88 8.56 2.51
CA GLY A 126 0.01 9.70 2.77
C GLY A 126 1.31 9.69 1.97
N GLY A 127 1.76 8.53 1.49
CA GLY A 127 3.03 8.38 0.78
C GLY A 127 3.03 8.93 -0.64
N ALA A 128 4.22 9.17 -1.21
CA ALA A 128 4.38 9.51 -2.65
C ALA A 128 4.02 8.35 -3.63
N GLY A 129 3.56 7.22 -3.10
CA GLY A 129 3.18 6.02 -3.82
C GLY A 129 1.71 6.03 -4.24
N HIS A 130 1.33 5.01 -5.01
CA HIS A 130 -0.06 4.80 -5.47
C HIS A 130 -0.53 3.34 -5.35
N PRO A 131 -0.35 2.67 -4.21
CA PRO A 131 -0.61 1.23 -4.10
C PRO A 131 -2.10 0.91 -3.96
N THR A 132 -2.84 1.66 -3.14
CA THR A 132 -4.23 1.38 -2.75
C THR A 132 -5.21 1.52 -3.93
N GLU A 133 -5.14 2.64 -4.64
CA GLU A 133 -5.99 2.99 -5.77
C GLU A 133 -5.81 2.09 -7.00
N ARG A 134 -4.74 1.28 -7.05
CA ARG A 134 -4.33 0.54 -8.25
C ARG A 134 -4.14 -0.96 -8.05
N HIS A 135 -4.07 -1.46 -6.82
CA HIS A 135 -3.70 -2.86 -6.57
C HIS A 135 -4.43 -3.52 -5.40
N GLU A 136 -5.38 -2.83 -4.77
CA GLU A 136 -6.15 -3.32 -3.63
C GLU A 136 -7.58 -3.76 -4.03
N GLY A 137 -8.29 -4.39 -3.09
CA GLY A 137 -9.67 -4.87 -3.17
C GLY A 137 -10.73 -3.84 -3.59
N TRP A 138 -10.47 -2.52 -3.51
CA TRP A 138 -11.32 -1.48 -4.13
C TRP A 138 -11.54 -1.71 -5.63
N LEU A 139 -10.55 -2.25 -6.34
CA LEU A 139 -10.63 -2.43 -7.78
C LEU A 139 -11.54 -3.57 -8.20
N THR A 140 -12.71 -3.30 -8.77
CA THR A 140 -13.56 -4.33 -9.39
C THR A 140 -12.89 -5.02 -10.59
N ALA A 141 -13.40 -6.21 -10.94
CA ALA A 141 -13.03 -6.92 -12.16
C ALA A 141 -13.18 -6.05 -13.43
N ASP A 142 -14.27 -5.28 -13.55
CA ASP A 142 -14.47 -4.35 -14.68
C ASP A 142 -13.38 -3.27 -14.72
N GLN A 143 -12.97 -2.71 -13.57
CA GLN A 143 -11.86 -1.76 -13.51
C GLN A 143 -10.54 -2.39 -13.95
N LEU A 144 -10.25 -3.64 -13.57
CA LEU A 144 -9.05 -4.35 -14.03
C LEU A 144 -9.07 -4.58 -15.54
N ILE A 145 -10.20 -5.04 -16.09
CA ILE A 145 -10.40 -5.24 -17.53
C ILE A 145 -10.18 -3.92 -18.27
N ARG A 146 -10.79 -2.82 -17.82
CA ARG A 146 -10.62 -1.50 -18.45
C ARG A 146 -9.21 -0.97 -18.32
N ARG A 147 -8.53 -1.21 -17.20
CA ARG A 147 -7.12 -0.82 -17.04
C ARG A 147 -6.23 -1.52 -18.06
N VAL A 148 -6.39 -2.84 -18.24
CA VAL A 148 -5.56 -3.61 -19.17
C VAL A 148 -5.94 -3.42 -20.64
N THR A 149 -7.23 -3.26 -20.98
CA THR A 149 -7.71 -3.12 -22.38
C THR A 149 -7.79 -1.69 -22.86
N ARG A 150 -8.09 -0.73 -21.97
CA ARG A 150 -8.39 0.67 -22.31
C ARG A 150 -7.42 1.69 -21.74
N LEU A 151 -6.45 1.24 -20.93
CA LEU A 151 -5.53 2.11 -20.20
C LEU A 151 -6.27 3.11 -19.30
N GLU A 152 -7.45 2.74 -18.79
CA GLU A 152 -8.18 3.57 -17.84
C GLU A 152 -7.50 3.48 -16.47
N ASP A 153 -7.05 4.61 -15.92
CA ASP A 153 -6.50 4.69 -14.57
C ASP A 153 -7.66 4.71 -13.55
N PRO A 154 -7.76 3.73 -12.64
CA PRO A 154 -8.83 3.70 -11.65
C PRO A 154 -8.80 4.90 -10.68
N ALA A 155 -7.64 5.52 -10.51
CA ALA A 155 -7.47 6.73 -9.69
C ALA A 155 -7.99 8.00 -10.37
N GLN A 156 -8.22 7.99 -11.69
CA GLN A 156 -8.69 9.16 -12.42
C GLN A 156 -10.20 9.27 -12.26
N LEU A 157 -10.67 10.17 -11.39
CA LEU A 157 -12.09 10.29 -11.07
C LEU A 157 -12.91 10.97 -12.18
N ASP A 158 -12.31 11.88 -12.96
CA ASP A 158 -12.97 12.48 -14.10
C ASP A 158 -13.21 11.44 -15.20
N ALA A 159 -14.48 11.12 -15.46
CA ALA A 159 -14.85 10.07 -16.40
C ALA A 159 -14.36 10.37 -17.83
N ALA A 160 -14.31 11.65 -18.22
CA ALA A 160 -13.86 12.05 -19.54
C ALA A 160 -12.34 11.89 -19.70
N ALA A 161 -11.55 12.30 -18.70
CA ALA A 161 -10.10 12.11 -18.64
C ALA A 161 -9.74 10.62 -18.56
N ARG A 162 -10.46 9.85 -17.74
CA ARG A 162 -10.29 8.39 -17.64
C ARG A 162 -10.56 7.72 -18.99
N ALA A 163 -11.65 8.05 -19.68
CA ALA A 163 -11.96 7.54 -21.01
C ALA A 163 -10.90 7.93 -22.08
N ARG A 164 -10.16 9.02 -21.88
CA ARG A 164 -9.00 9.41 -22.70
C ARG A 164 -7.67 8.78 -22.25
N ALA A 165 -7.74 7.83 -21.31
CA ALA A 165 -6.58 7.18 -20.68
C ALA A 165 -5.61 8.20 -20.05
N VAL A 166 -6.12 9.26 -19.44
CA VAL A 166 -5.30 10.22 -18.69
C VAL A 166 -5.05 9.67 -17.30
N ASP A 167 -3.78 9.59 -16.93
CA ASP A 167 -3.30 9.18 -15.61
C ASP A 167 -3.61 10.27 -14.57
N ALA A 168 -4.11 9.87 -13.41
CA ALA A 168 -4.60 10.76 -12.37
C ALA A 168 -3.50 11.67 -11.79
N TYR A 169 -2.26 11.19 -11.77
CA TYR A 169 -1.16 11.86 -11.04
C TYR A 169 -0.21 12.58 -11.98
N THR A 170 -0.02 12.06 -13.20
CA THR A 170 0.93 12.64 -14.15
C THR A 170 0.28 13.53 -15.20
N GLY A 171 -1.04 13.45 -15.37
CA GLY A 171 -1.77 14.10 -16.47
C GLY A 171 -1.38 13.59 -17.86
N ARG A 172 -0.46 12.61 -17.93
CA ARG A 172 -0.02 11.96 -19.17
C ARG A 172 -0.93 10.78 -19.47
N ARG A 173 -0.68 10.12 -20.60
CA ARG A 173 -1.37 8.88 -20.92
C ARG A 173 -0.97 7.80 -19.91
N HIS A 174 -1.95 7.18 -19.27
CA HIS A 174 -1.77 6.07 -18.37
C HIS A 174 -1.19 4.85 -19.09
N GLY A 175 -0.31 4.14 -18.39
CA GLY A 175 0.34 2.93 -18.86
C GLY A 175 -0.14 1.71 -18.08
N CYS A 176 -0.37 0.61 -18.79
CA CYS A 176 -0.59 -0.70 -18.19
C CYS A 176 0.27 -1.72 -18.94
N GLY A 177 0.77 -2.73 -18.24
CA GLY A 177 1.51 -3.84 -18.82
C GLY A 177 0.58 -4.80 -19.60
N PRO A 178 1.00 -6.08 -19.74
CA PRO A 178 0.12 -7.13 -20.26
C PRO A 178 -0.96 -7.57 -19.27
N TYR A 179 -0.83 -7.24 -17.99
CA TYR A 179 -1.76 -7.64 -16.93
C TYR A 179 -2.20 -6.44 -16.10
N ALA A 180 -3.43 -6.50 -15.58
CA ALA A 180 -3.89 -5.69 -14.46
C ALA A 180 -4.29 -6.65 -13.33
N THR A 181 -3.72 -6.44 -12.14
CA THR A 181 -3.83 -7.39 -11.02
C THR A 181 -4.07 -6.67 -9.70
N ARG A 182 -4.66 -7.38 -8.74
CA ARG A 182 -4.95 -6.91 -7.38
C ARG A 182 -4.82 -8.01 -6.34
N PHE A 183 -4.67 -7.60 -5.09
CA PHE A 183 -5.01 -8.41 -3.94
C PHE A 183 -6.53 -8.32 -3.71
N VAL A 184 -7.14 -9.45 -3.34
CA VAL A 184 -8.58 -9.52 -3.07
C VAL A 184 -8.79 -9.25 -1.59
N GLY A 185 -9.15 -8.02 -1.26
CA GLY A 185 -9.54 -7.58 0.07
C GLY A 185 -8.48 -6.79 0.85
N PRO A 186 -8.92 -5.91 1.76
CA PRO A 186 -8.03 -5.06 2.55
C PRO A 186 -7.15 -5.84 3.52
N ASP A 187 -7.62 -6.98 4.05
CA ASP A 187 -6.89 -7.78 5.05
C ASP A 187 -5.65 -8.40 4.42
N VAL A 188 -5.85 -9.00 3.24
CA VAL A 188 -4.80 -9.61 2.41
C VAL A 188 -3.80 -8.55 1.99
N PHE A 189 -4.29 -7.42 1.48
CA PHE A 189 -3.43 -6.35 0.99
C PHE A 189 -2.56 -5.75 2.10
N ALA A 190 -3.16 -5.40 3.25
CA ALA A 190 -2.43 -4.84 4.38
C ALA A 190 -1.38 -5.83 4.91
N THR A 191 -1.75 -7.11 5.04
CA THR A 191 -0.81 -8.16 5.45
C THR A 191 0.37 -8.27 4.48
N ALA A 192 0.10 -8.32 3.17
CA ALA A 192 1.15 -8.36 2.17
C ALA A 192 2.08 -7.15 2.24
N VAL A 193 1.54 -5.95 2.50
CA VAL A 193 2.34 -4.72 2.62
C VAL A 193 3.26 -4.79 3.84
N VAL A 194 2.71 -5.13 5.01
CA VAL A 194 3.49 -5.17 6.25
C VAL A 194 4.62 -6.20 6.14
N ARG A 195 4.30 -7.39 5.64
CA ARG A 195 5.30 -8.45 5.45
C ARG A 195 6.31 -8.09 4.35
N ALA A 196 5.88 -7.39 3.29
CA ALA A 196 6.79 -6.87 2.29
C ALA A 196 7.78 -5.87 2.89
N VAL A 197 7.33 -4.97 3.77
CA VAL A 197 8.19 -4.00 4.47
C VAL A 197 9.17 -4.68 5.43
N GLY A 198 8.75 -5.75 6.12
CA GLY A 198 9.60 -6.55 6.99
C GLY A 198 10.60 -7.46 6.26
N HIS A 199 10.35 -7.77 4.99
CA HIS A 199 11.18 -8.72 4.25
C HIS A 199 12.64 -8.23 4.07
N PRO A 200 13.68 -9.06 4.34
CA PRO A 200 15.09 -8.64 4.31
C PRO A 200 15.54 -7.93 3.02
N LYS A 201 15.11 -8.42 1.85
CA LYS A 201 15.38 -7.77 0.56
C LYS A 201 14.80 -6.35 0.47
N THR A 202 13.59 -6.14 0.97
CA THR A 202 12.93 -4.82 0.97
C THR A 202 13.60 -3.90 1.98
N ARG A 203 13.94 -4.41 3.18
CA ARG A 203 14.73 -3.68 4.19
C ARG A 203 16.02 -3.15 3.62
N GLY A 204 16.76 -3.98 2.88
CA GLY A 204 17.99 -3.57 2.21
C GLY A 204 17.85 -2.34 1.30
N VAL A 205 16.67 -2.10 0.72
CA VAL A 205 16.38 -0.89 -0.08
C VAL A 205 15.91 0.28 0.77
N LEU A 206 15.00 0.02 1.73
CA LEU A 206 14.41 1.06 2.58
C LEU A 206 15.42 1.66 3.58
N ASP A 207 16.38 0.86 4.03
CA ASP A 207 17.47 1.30 4.92
C ASP A 207 18.57 2.08 4.17
N GLY A 208 18.58 1.99 2.83
CA GLY A 208 19.51 2.70 1.96
C GLY A 208 19.12 4.16 1.70
N THR A 209 20.11 4.97 1.34
CA THR A 209 19.89 6.33 0.81
C THR A 209 19.36 6.27 -0.62
N TYR A 210 18.56 7.24 -1.01
CA TYR A 210 18.14 7.39 -2.41
C TYR A 210 19.27 7.98 -3.27
N ASP A 211 19.54 7.35 -4.41
CA ASP A 211 20.44 7.87 -5.44
C ASP A 211 19.65 8.13 -6.74
N PRO A 212 19.52 9.39 -7.21
CA PRO A 212 18.82 9.69 -8.46
C PRO A 212 19.54 9.17 -9.71
N SER A 213 20.84 8.87 -9.63
CA SER A 213 21.62 8.31 -10.73
C SER A 213 21.51 6.79 -10.84
N ASP A 214 21.15 6.12 -9.73
CA ASP A 214 20.87 4.69 -9.66
C ASP A 214 19.60 4.42 -8.83
N PRO A 215 18.40 4.76 -9.36
CA PRO A 215 17.16 4.58 -8.63
C PRO A 215 16.90 3.10 -8.34
N ALA A 216 16.42 2.83 -7.11
CA ALA A 216 16.14 1.47 -6.67
C ALA A 216 15.21 0.72 -7.63
N ARG A 217 15.64 -0.46 -8.08
CA ARG A 217 14.85 -1.32 -8.95
C ARG A 217 13.74 -2.00 -8.15
N PRO A 218 12.60 -2.31 -8.79
CA PRO A 218 11.57 -3.11 -8.14
C PRO A 218 12.11 -4.48 -7.71
N ILE A 219 11.75 -4.91 -6.50
CA ILE A 219 12.04 -6.25 -5.99
C ILE A 219 10.87 -7.17 -6.30
N LYS A 220 11.17 -8.44 -6.58
CA LYS A 220 10.17 -9.50 -6.69
C LYS A 220 10.30 -10.46 -5.52
N LEU A 221 9.22 -10.63 -4.77
CA LEU A 221 9.10 -11.61 -3.69
C LEU A 221 8.06 -12.67 -4.08
N PRO A 222 8.25 -13.94 -3.76
CA PRO A 222 7.19 -14.94 -3.87
C PRO A 222 5.91 -14.49 -3.16
N ILE A 223 4.75 -14.78 -3.74
CA ILE A 223 3.46 -14.53 -3.05
C ILE A 223 3.41 -15.34 -1.74
N SER A 224 3.99 -16.54 -1.73
CA SER A 224 4.06 -17.42 -0.57
C SER A 224 4.79 -16.81 0.62
N ASP A 225 5.83 -16.02 0.35
CA ASP A 225 6.61 -15.38 1.41
C ASP A 225 5.77 -14.34 2.14
N LEU A 226 4.83 -13.69 1.44
CA LEU A 226 4.01 -12.61 2.01
C LEU A 226 2.68 -13.12 2.57
N LEU A 227 2.06 -14.11 1.94
CA LEU A 227 0.68 -14.51 2.23
C LEU A 227 0.53 -16.00 2.59
N GLY A 228 1.64 -16.72 2.74
CA GLY A 228 1.64 -18.16 2.98
C GLY A 228 1.40 -18.99 1.71
N PRO A 229 1.46 -20.33 1.80
CA PRO A 229 1.43 -21.23 0.64
C PRO A 229 0.17 -21.05 -0.23
N ASP A 230 -0.97 -20.78 0.39
CA ASP A 230 -2.25 -20.55 -0.27
C ASP A 230 -2.53 -19.08 -0.61
N GLY A 231 -1.57 -18.19 -0.38
CA GLY A 231 -1.70 -16.75 -0.59
C GLY A 231 -2.12 -16.35 -2.02
N HIS A 232 -1.77 -17.19 -2.99
CA HIS A 232 -2.12 -17.02 -4.40
C HIS A 232 -3.64 -17.04 -4.66
N ARG A 233 -4.44 -17.64 -3.77
CA ARG A 233 -5.91 -17.68 -3.87
C ARG A 233 -6.56 -16.32 -3.62
N PHE A 234 -5.84 -15.41 -2.97
CA PHE A 234 -6.27 -14.05 -2.67
C PHE A 234 -5.75 -13.04 -3.70
N CYS A 235 -5.38 -13.51 -4.89
CA CYS A 235 -4.90 -12.69 -6.00
C CYS A 235 -5.85 -12.82 -7.19
N GLU A 236 -6.13 -11.70 -7.86
CA GLU A 236 -6.96 -11.68 -9.06
C GLU A 236 -6.30 -10.83 -10.14
N GLY A 237 -6.55 -11.15 -11.40
CA GLY A 237 -6.14 -10.30 -12.50
C GLY A 237 -6.65 -10.71 -13.86
N TYR A 238 -6.46 -9.79 -14.81
CA TYR A 238 -6.83 -9.96 -16.20
C TYR A 238 -5.62 -9.73 -17.10
N ALA A 239 -5.46 -10.60 -18.09
CA ALA A 239 -4.42 -10.52 -19.11
C ALA A 239 -5.02 -10.00 -20.41
N ILE A 240 -4.30 -9.12 -21.12
CA ILE A 240 -4.66 -8.76 -22.49
C ILE A 240 -4.60 -9.99 -23.38
N ASP A 241 -5.65 -10.21 -24.19
CA ASP A 241 -5.68 -11.36 -25.09
C ASP A 241 -4.64 -11.19 -26.21
N PRO A 242 -3.85 -12.23 -26.52
CA PRO A 242 -2.89 -12.16 -27.61
C PRO A 242 -3.57 -11.89 -28.96
N VAL A 243 -2.97 -11.01 -29.77
CA VAL A 243 -3.40 -10.77 -31.15
C VAL A 243 -2.45 -11.52 -32.06
N ASN A 244 -2.97 -12.39 -32.93
CA ASN A 244 -2.15 -13.28 -33.77
C ASN A 244 -1.15 -14.12 -32.94
N GLY A 245 -1.53 -14.55 -31.73
CA GLY A 245 -0.67 -15.31 -30.82
C GLY A 245 0.39 -14.47 -30.10
N SER A 246 0.39 -13.14 -30.23
CA SER A 246 1.42 -12.24 -29.69
C SER A 246 0.85 -11.23 -28.69
N VAL A 247 1.34 -11.29 -27.44
CA VAL A 247 1.03 -10.30 -26.39
C VAL A 247 1.63 -8.94 -26.73
N ALA A 248 2.82 -8.92 -27.35
CA ALA A 248 3.47 -7.67 -27.78
C ALA A 248 2.62 -6.94 -28.84
N ASP A 249 2.04 -7.68 -29.79
CA ASP A 249 1.13 -7.13 -30.78
C ASP A 249 -0.17 -6.66 -30.16
N ALA A 250 -0.72 -7.38 -29.18
CA ALA A 250 -1.88 -6.93 -28.43
C ALA A 250 -1.63 -5.59 -27.71
N ILE A 251 -0.46 -5.43 -27.07
CA ILE A 251 -0.06 -4.17 -26.41
C ILE A 251 0.07 -3.04 -27.43
N ARG A 252 0.65 -3.30 -28.60
CA ARG A 252 0.79 -2.33 -29.70
C ARG A 252 -0.56 -1.91 -30.24
N LEU A 253 -1.45 -2.87 -30.53
CA LEU A 253 -2.82 -2.64 -30.99
C LEU A 253 -3.59 -1.79 -29.96
N ARG A 254 -3.53 -2.13 -28.67
CA ARG A 254 -4.15 -1.36 -27.60
C ARG A 254 -3.72 0.09 -27.60
N ARG A 255 -2.41 0.37 -27.72
CA ARG A 255 -1.90 1.75 -27.75
C ARG A 255 -2.51 2.54 -28.92
N GLN A 256 -2.57 1.92 -30.10
CA GLN A 256 -3.18 2.52 -31.29
C GLN A 256 -4.69 2.74 -31.11
N TRP A 257 -5.41 1.74 -30.60
CA TRP A 257 -6.84 1.80 -30.33
C TRP A 257 -7.21 2.92 -29.35
N VAL A 258 -6.46 3.07 -28.25
CA VAL A 258 -6.71 4.15 -27.27
C VAL A 258 -6.44 5.53 -27.89
N VAL A 259 -5.45 5.69 -28.79
CA VAL A 259 -5.25 6.95 -29.54
C VAL A 259 -6.44 7.23 -30.45
N ALA A 260 -6.88 6.26 -31.25
CA ALA A 260 -7.99 6.41 -32.19
C ALA A 260 -9.30 6.77 -31.46
N ARG A 261 -9.61 6.07 -30.35
CA ARG A 261 -10.78 6.33 -29.50
C ARG A 261 -10.88 7.78 -29.02
N ALA A 262 -9.75 8.47 -28.81
CA ALA A 262 -9.71 9.82 -28.27
C ALA A 262 -9.90 10.94 -29.32
N GLY A 263 -9.70 10.67 -30.62
CA GLY A 263 -9.68 11.68 -31.68
C GLY A 263 -10.85 11.62 -32.68
N ALA A 264 -11.19 10.41 -33.15
CA ALA A 264 -12.39 10.08 -33.93
C ALA A 264 -12.39 8.55 -34.17
N PRO A 265 -13.53 7.83 -34.07
CA PRO A 265 -13.53 6.37 -34.17
C PRO A 265 -13.08 5.90 -35.55
N GLN A 266 -11.86 5.38 -35.66
CA GLN A 266 -11.50 4.49 -36.76
C GLN A 266 -11.85 3.06 -36.36
N ALA A 267 -12.30 2.24 -37.32
CA ALA A 267 -12.63 0.84 -37.14
C ALA A 267 -11.36 0.02 -36.83
N THR A 268 -10.88 0.14 -35.59
CA THR A 268 -9.82 -0.69 -35.03
C THR A 268 -10.48 -1.65 -34.04
N THR A 269 -10.16 -2.94 -34.15
CA THR A 269 -10.69 -3.95 -33.24
C THR A 269 -10.32 -3.61 -31.81
N ALA A 270 -11.31 -3.58 -30.92
CA ALA A 270 -11.08 -3.30 -29.51
C ALA A 270 -10.26 -4.43 -28.87
N PRO A 271 -9.25 -4.11 -28.04
CA PRO A 271 -8.55 -5.10 -27.25
C PRO A 271 -9.51 -5.81 -26.28
N THR A 272 -9.33 -7.11 -26.13
CA THR A 272 -10.04 -7.93 -25.14
C THR A 272 -9.07 -8.41 -24.06
N ALA A 273 -9.62 -8.94 -22.97
CA ALA A 273 -8.84 -9.49 -21.88
C ALA A 273 -9.57 -10.67 -21.25
N SER A 274 -8.78 -11.65 -20.81
CA SER A 274 -9.25 -12.86 -20.14
C SER A 274 -8.77 -12.90 -18.69
N PRO A 275 -9.52 -13.54 -17.78
CA PRO A 275 -9.04 -13.82 -16.43
C PRO A 275 -7.71 -14.57 -16.45
N ILE A 276 -6.82 -14.24 -15.54
CA ILE A 276 -5.58 -14.99 -15.31
C ILE A 276 -5.94 -16.30 -14.61
N GLY A 277 -5.48 -17.44 -15.15
CA GLY A 277 -5.86 -18.77 -14.66
C GLY A 277 -5.38 -19.12 -13.24
N GLY A 278 -4.39 -18.40 -12.71
CA GLY A 278 -3.93 -18.54 -11.33
C GLY A 278 -2.67 -17.75 -11.04
N PHE A 279 -2.38 -17.60 -9.74
CA PHE A 279 -1.17 -16.92 -9.23
C PHE A 279 -0.24 -17.88 -8.47
N GLU A 280 -0.49 -19.19 -8.54
CA GLU A 280 0.36 -20.19 -7.90
C GLU A 280 1.80 -20.10 -8.43
N GLY A 281 2.77 -20.03 -7.50
CA GLY A 281 4.18 -19.76 -7.84
C GLY A 281 4.46 -18.37 -8.41
N GLY A 282 3.50 -17.45 -8.32
CA GLY A 282 3.65 -16.05 -8.72
C GLY A 282 4.45 -15.22 -7.72
N THR A 283 4.66 -13.95 -8.07
CA THR A 283 5.47 -13.02 -7.28
C THR A 283 4.77 -11.69 -7.06
N VAL A 284 5.04 -11.03 -5.95
CA VAL A 284 4.69 -9.65 -5.69
C VAL A 284 5.86 -8.75 -6.11
N SER A 285 5.61 -7.83 -7.05
CA SER A 285 6.55 -6.77 -7.40
C SER A 285 6.38 -5.60 -6.45
N ILE A 286 7.45 -5.19 -5.81
CA ILE A 286 7.52 -4.07 -4.87
C ILE A 286 8.37 -2.99 -5.51
N ALA A 287 7.79 -1.81 -5.73
CA ALA A 287 8.49 -0.67 -6.31
C ALA A 287 8.69 0.44 -5.29
N PHE A 288 9.74 1.22 -5.50
CA PHE A 288 10.18 2.28 -4.60
C PHE A 288 10.18 3.63 -5.31
N LYS A 289 10.07 4.70 -4.53
CA LYS A 289 10.23 6.09 -4.95
C LYS A 289 11.07 6.83 -3.91
N PRO A 290 11.68 7.97 -4.25
CA PRO A 290 12.24 8.84 -3.22
C PRO A 290 11.15 9.33 -2.26
N THR A 291 11.51 9.51 -0.98
CA THR A 291 10.74 10.29 -0.02
C THR A 291 10.58 11.73 -0.48
N VAL A 292 9.64 12.47 0.12
CA VAL A 292 9.39 13.90 -0.23
C VAL A 292 10.65 14.76 -0.11
N ASP A 293 11.52 14.48 0.86
CA ASP A 293 12.81 15.17 1.04
C ASP A 293 13.93 14.66 0.11
N GLY A 294 13.66 13.63 -0.70
CA GLY A 294 14.58 13.05 -1.66
C GLY A 294 15.73 12.25 -1.06
N ARG A 295 15.71 11.94 0.24
CA ARG A 295 16.87 11.34 0.93
C ARG A 295 16.83 9.82 1.03
N ARG A 296 15.65 9.21 1.05
CA ARG A 296 15.46 7.76 1.26
C ARG A 296 14.55 7.17 0.21
N ASN A 297 14.60 5.85 0.07
CA ASN A 297 13.60 5.10 -0.67
C ASN A 297 12.38 4.87 0.21
N GLN A 298 11.19 5.14 -0.29
CA GLN A 298 9.92 4.74 0.31
C GLN A 298 9.21 3.71 -0.56
N LEU A 299 8.37 2.88 0.07
CA LEU A 299 7.43 2.03 -0.65
C LEU A 299 6.55 2.91 -1.55
N ALA A 300 6.46 2.57 -2.83
CA ALA A 300 5.69 3.34 -3.80
C ALA A 300 4.48 2.57 -4.33
N THR A 301 4.67 1.30 -4.68
CA THR A 301 3.56 0.45 -5.09
C THR A 301 3.90 -1.02 -4.92
N MET A 302 2.86 -1.85 -4.90
CA MET A 302 2.98 -3.30 -4.78
C MET A 302 1.92 -3.97 -5.64
N PHE A 303 2.29 -4.96 -6.45
CA PHE A 303 1.33 -5.68 -7.29
C PHE A 303 1.73 -7.12 -7.56
N VAL A 304 0.71 -7.98 -7.61
CA VAL A 304 0.89 -9.42 -7.84
C VAL A 304 1.14 -9.69 -9.32
N ASN A 305 2.02 -10.63 -9.61
CA ASN A 305 2.36 -11.08 -10.96
C ASN A 305 2.14 -12.59 -11.01
N PRO A 306 1.39 -13.09 -12.00
CA PRO A 306 1.30 -14.53 -12.20
C PRO A 306 2.67 -15.09 -12.56
N ARG A 307 2.81 -16.41 -12.41
CA ARG A 307 3.98 -17.13 -12.92
C ARG A 307 4.06 -16.94 -14.44
N GLN A 308 5.22 -16.50 -14.91
CA GLN A 308 5.53 -16.36 -16.34
C GLN A 308 6.21 -17.62 -16.87
#